data_AF-A0A849AJ71-F1
#
_entry.id   AF-A0A849AJ71-F1
#
_cell.length_a   1.000
_cell.length_b   1.000
_cell.length_c   1.000
_cell.angle_alpha   90.00
_cell.angle_beta   90.00
_cell.angle_gamma   90.00
#
_symmetry.space_group_name_H-M   'P 1'
#
loop_
_entity.id
_entity.type
_entity.pdbx_description
1 polymer ?
#
loop_
_entity_poly.entity_id
_entity_poly.type
_entity_poly.pdbx_seq_one_letter_code
_entity_poly.pdbx_strand_id
1 'polypeptide(L)'
;MTATGHSPLVPDFHFRLNLAADAIGLTAPDIWRGLQALGLPVSRNYIYTLMRGEVADPRHELIAGLARVLQVDVRWFFVLTDSPARDALLLGQYRIRPEDGAPAAEQVDDLREP
;
A
#
# COMPACT_ATOMS: atom_id res chain seq x y z
N MET A 1 20.46 26.44 24.02
CA MET A 1 19.36 26.44 23.05
C MET A 1 19.41 25.11 22.31
N THR A 2 18.73 24.08 22.80
CA THR A 2 18.67 22.76 22.18
C THR A 2 17.61 22.78 21.09
N ALA A 3 18.04 22.86 19.83
CA ALA A 3 17.22 22.45 18.71
C ALA A 3 17.08 20.92 18.81
N THR A 4 16.01 20.45 19.46
CA THR A 4 15.59 19.07 19.37
C THR A 4 15.25 18.86 17.89
N GLY A 5 16.17 18.23 17.17
CA GLY A 5 15.92 17.78 15.81
C GLY A 5 14.73 16.84 15.87
N HIS A 6 13.54 17.37 15.57
CA HIS A 6 12.44 16.55 15.11
C HIS A 6 12.95 15.92 13.81
N SER A 7 13.53 14.73 13.90
CA SER A 7 13.47 13.80 12.78
C SER A 7 12.00 13.82 12.35
N PRO A 8 11.70 14.14 11.08
CA PRO A 8 10.32 14.06 10.62
C PRO A 8 9.89 12.62 10.88
N LEU A 9 9.06 12.44 11.91
CA LEU A 9 8.49 11.16 12.27
C LEU A 9 7.72 10.73 11.03
N VAL A 10 8.30 9.81 10.26
CA VAL A 10 7.55 9.12 9.22
C VAL A 10 6.34 8.53 9.95
N PRO A 11 5.10 8.91 9.59
CA PRO A 11 3.92 8.34 10.21
C PRO A 11 4.05 6.83 10.18
N ASP A 12 3.83 6.20 11.32
CA ASP A 12 4.26 4.85 11.59
C ASP A 12 3.80 3.92 10.46
N PHE A 13 4.75 3.26 9.77
CA PHE A 13 4.48 2.48 8.56
C PHE A 13 3.31 1.50 8.77
N HIS A 14 3.24 0.91 9.97
CA HIS A 14 2.18 -0.01 10.35
C HIS A 14 0.80 0.67 10.41
N PHE A 15 0.72 1.93 10.88
CA PHE A 15 -0.53 2.68 10.92
C PHE A 15 -1.06 2.88 9.49
N ARG A 16 -0.20 3.28 8.56
CA ARG A 16 -0.56 3.47 7.14
C ARG A 16 -0.97 2.16 6.47
N LEU A 17 -0.30 1.05 6.81
CA LEU A 17 -0.64 -0.28 6.37
C LEU A 17 -2.03 -0.71 6.88
N ASN A 18 -2.29 -0.54 8.18
CA ASN A 18 -3.58 -0.88 8.78
C ASN A 18 -4.71 -0.02 8.22
N LEU A 19 -4.50 1.29 8.09
CA LEU A 19 -5.52 2.19 7.55
C LEU A 19 -5.89 1.84 6.09
N ALA A 20 -4.90 1.52 5.26
CA ALA A 20 -5.15 1.07 3.89
C ALA A 20 -5.87 -0.29 3.85
N ALA A 21 -5.49 -1.23 4.71
CA ALA A 21 -6.12 -2.55 4.80
C ALA A 21 -7.60 -2.45 5.24
N ASP A 22 -7.89 -1.65 6.27
CA ASP A 22 -9.23 -1.41 6.77
C ASP A 22 -10.13 -0.77 5.70
N ALA A 23 -9.60 0.17 4.92
CA ALA A 23 -10.35 0.87 3.87
C ALA A 23 -10.81 -0.02 2.70
N ILE A 24 -10.24 -1.21 2.55
CA ILE A 24 -10.62 -2.22 1.55
C ILE A 24 -11.10 -3.53 2.18
N GLY A 25 -11.16 -3.60 3.51
CA GLY A 25 -11.61 -4.79 4.24
C GLY A 25 -10.68 -5.99 4.14
N LEU A 26 -9.37 -5.79 3.98
CA LEU A 26 -8.41 -6.91 3.95
C LEU A 26 -7.85 -7.21 5.34
N THR A 27 -7.74 -8.51 5.66
CA THR A 27 -7.07 -8.98 6.88
C THR A 27 -5.60 -9.32 6.61
N ALA A 28 -4.78 -9.49 7.67
CA ALA A 28 -3.38 -9.93 7.53
C ALA A 28 -3.23 -11.23 6.69
N PRO A 29 -4.07 -12.27 6.87
CA PRO A 29 -4.10 -13.43 5.97
C PRO A 29 -4.35 -13.10 4.50
N ASP A 30 -5.24 -12.16 4.20
CA ASP A 30 -5.56 -11.76 2.82
C ASP A 30 -4.40 -11.01 2.19
N ILE A 31 -3.77 -10.10 2.94
CA ILE A 31 -2.57 -9.40 2.52
C ILE A 31 -1.45 -10.41 2.21
N TRP A 32 -1.23 -11.37 3.11
CA TRP A 32 -0.24 -12.43 2.91
C TRP A 32 -0.51 -13.23 1.62
N ARG A 33 -1.76 -13.65 1.39
CA ARG A 33 -2.15 -14.36 0.15
C ARG A 33 -1.95 -13.50 -1.09
N GLY A 34 -2.27 -12.21 -1.03
CA GLY A 34 -2.04 -11.26 -2.11
C GLY A 34 -0.56 -11.15 -2.48
N LEU A 35 0.32 -11.04 -1.49
CA LEU A 35 1.77 -10.99 -1.70
C LEU A 35 2.32 -12.30 -2.28
N GLN A 36 1.81 -13.44 -1.82
CA GLN A 36 2.16 -14.76 -2.39
C GLN A 36 1.74 -14.86 -3.87
N ALA A 37 0.56 -14.35 -4.23
CA ALA A 37 0.09 -14.32 -5.62
C ALA A 37 0.94 -13.42 -6.53
N LEU A 38 1.64 -12.44 -5.96
CA LEU A 38 2.63 -11.60 -6.65
C LEU A 38 4.03 -12.23 -6.72
N GLY A 39 4.20 -13.45 -6.21
CA GLY A 39 5.50 -14.13 -6.19
C GLY A 39 6.46 -13.62 -5.12
N LEU A 40 5.98 -12.90 -4.09
CA LEU A 40 6.80 -12.40 -2.99
C LEU A 40 6.82 -13.42 -1.83
N PRO A 41 7.95 -14.10 -1.57
CA PRO A 41 8.05 -15.11 -0.52
C PRO A 41 8.18 -14.46 0.86
N VAL A 42 7.03 -14.10 1.44
CA VAL A 42 6.94 -13.56 2.80
C VAL A 42 6.24 -14.54 3.73
N SER A 43 6.73 -14.66 4.97
CA SER A 43 6.09 -15.51 5.97
C SER A 43 4.81 -14.84 6.48
N ARG A 44 3.80 -15.64 6.81
CA ARG A 44 2.56 -15.12 7.37
C ARG A 44 2.79 -14.35 8.67
N ASN A 45 3.69 -14.85 9.53
CA ASN A 45 4.06 -14.18 10.79
C ASN A 45 4.67 -12.81 10.53
N TYR A 46 5.44 -12.65 9.44
CA TYR A 46 6.06 -11.37 9.11
C TYR A 46 5.03 -10.28 8.76
N ILE A 47 3.88 -10.65 8.19
CA ILE A 47 2.78 -9.70 7.96
C ILE A 47 2.19 -9.21 9.29
N TYR A 48 2.02 -10.10 10.26
CA TYR A 48 1.59 -9.71 11.61
C TYR A 48 2.62 -8.81 12.32
N THR A 49 3.93 -9.07 12.17
CA THR A 49 4.95 -8.19 12.76
C THR A 49 4.94 -6.79 12.12
N LEU A 50 4.70 -6.70 10.80
CA LEU A 50 4.55 -5.42 10.09
C LEU A 50 3.32 -4.64 10.59
N MET A 51 2.16 -5.28 10.68
CA MET A 51 0.92 -4.63 11.11
C MET A 51 0.94 -4.20 12.58
N ARG A 52 1.81 -4.81 13.40
CA ARG A 52 2.05 -4.42 14.81
C ARG A 52 3.10 -3.33 14.99
N GLY A 53 3.76 -2.87 13.92
CA GLY A 53 4.84 -1.87 14.02
C GLY A 53 6.15 -2.42 14.59
N GLU A 54 6.33 -3.74 14.61
CA GLU A 54 7.57 -4.37 15.10
C GLU A 54 8.69 -4.34 14.05
N VAL A 55 8.40 -3.86 12.84
CA VAL A 55 9.33 -3.71 11.72
C VAL A 55 9.33 -2.26 11.28
N ALA A 56 10.46 -1.57 11.50
CA ALA A 56 10.60 -0.15 11.17
C ALA A 56 10.93 0.11 9.70
N ASP A 57 11.64 -0.81 9.04
CA ASP A 57 12.14 -0.62 7.67
C ASP A 57 11.91 -1.89 6.80
N PRO A 58 10.72 -2.02 6.19
CA PRO A 58 10.43 -3.09 5.26
C PRO A 58 11.16 -2.90 3.92
N ARG A 59 11.53 -4.01 3.27
CA ARG A 59 12.21 -3.96 1.97
C ARG A 59 11.35 -3.27 0.91
N HIS A 60 11.97 -2.51 0.02
CA HIS A 60 11.31 -1.78 -1.07
C HIS A 60 10.35 -2.66 -1.91
N GLU A 61 10.77 -3.87 -2.27
CA GLU A 61 9.94 -4.84 -3.03
C GLU A 61 8.65 -5.20 -2.28
N LEU A 62 8.73 -5.32 -0.96
CA LEU A 62 7.57 -5.60 -0.12
C LEU A 62 6.62 -4.41 -0.08
N ILE A 63 7.14 -3.19 0.03
CA ILE A 63 6.33 -1.97 0.04
C ILE A 63 5.58 -1.84 -1.31
N ALA A 64 6.24 -2.10 -2.43
CA ALA A 64 5.60 -2.13 -3.74
C ALA A 64 4.53 -3.22 -3.86
N GLY A 65 4.81 -4.42 -3.33
CA GLY A 65 3.83 -5.50 -3.26
C GLY A 65 2.60 -5.14 -2.41
N LEU A 66 2.82 -4.55 -1.24
CA LEU A 66 1.76 -4.09 -0.34
C LEU A 66 0.90 -3.01 -1.01
N ALA A 67 1.53 -2.04 -1.69
CA ALA A 67 0.82 -1.01 -2.43
C ALA A 67 -0.14 -1.62 -3.48
N ARG A 68 0.34 -2.63 -4.23
CA ARG A 68 -0.46 -3.33 -5.22
C ARG A 68 -1.61 -4.13 -4.61
N VAL A 69 -1.36 -4.87 -3.52
CA VAL A 69 -2.40 -5.64 -2.82
C VAL A 69 -3.46 -4.74 -2.20
N LEU A 70 -3.04 -3.59 -1.66
CA LEU A 70 -3.91 -2.63 -0.98
C LEU A 70 -4.57 -1.63 -1.94
N GLN A 71 -4.27 -1.71 -3.24
CA GLN A 71 -4.78 -0.80 -4.26
C GLN A 71 -4.50 0.67 -3.91
N VAL A 72 -3.29 0.95 -3.45
CA VAL A 72 -2.80 2.30 -3.18
C VAL A 72 -1.51 2.55 -3.96
N ASP A 73 -1.25 3.82 -4.28
CA ASP A 73 0.03 4.25 -4.80
C ASP A 73 1.13 4.06 -3.74
N VAL A 74 2.31 3.60 -4.15
CA VAL A 74 3.44 3.30 -3.26
C VAL A 74 3.86 4.50 -2.39
N ARG A 75 3.65 5.73 -2.87
CA ARG A 75 3.93 6.97 -2.14
C ARG A 75 3.13 7.09 -0.85
N TRP A 76 1.98 6.42 -0.76
CA TRP A 76 1.12 6.38 0.43
C TRP A 76 1.91 6.09 1.72
N PHE A 77 2.88 5.16 1.66
CA PHE A 77 3.67 4.73 2.81
C PHE A 77 4.72 5.74 3.27
N PHE A 78 5.01 6.76 2.46
CA PHE A 78 6.09 7.73 2.70
C PHE A 78 5.59 9.16 2.91
N VAL A 79 4.28 9.39 2.83
CA VAL A 79 3.71 10.72 3.08
C VAL A 79 3.92 11.10 4.55
N LEU A 80 4.45 12.29 4.78
CA LEU A 80 4.54 12.87 6.12
C LEU A 80 3.26 13.66 6.42
N THR A 81 2.60 13.34 7.51
CA THR A 81 1.42 14.05 8.00
C THR A 81 1.62 14.39 9.47
N ASP A 82 1.09 15.53 9.86
CA ASP A 82 1.07 16.03 11.24
C ASP A 82 -0.19 15.59 12.00
N SER A 83 -1.10 14.85 11.35
CA SER A 83 -2.40 14.47 11.93
C SER A 83 -2.97 13.17 11.34
N PRO A 84 -3.28 12.16 12.18
CA PRO A 84 -3.99 10.95 11.77
C PRO A 84 -5.35 11.21 11.11
N ALA A 85 -6.04 12.29 11.46
CA ALA A 85 -7.31 12.66 10.85
C ALA A 85 -7.16 13.07 9.38
N ARG A 86 -5.98 13.59 8.99
CA ARG A 86 -5.66 13.92 7.59
C ARG A 86 -5.30 12.68 6.77
N ASP A 87 -4.84 11.60 7.41
CA ASP A 87 -4.46 10.38 6.70
C ASP A 87 -5.64 9.70 6.00
N ALA A 88 -6.83 9.69 6.59
CA ALA A 88 -8.01 9.14 5.94
C ALA A 88 -8.41 9.93 4.66
N LEU A 89 -8.29 11.26 4.71
CA LEU A 89 -8.53 12.14 3.55
C LEU A 89 -7.47 11.91 2.46
N LEU A 90 -6.21 11.76 2.85
CA LEU A 90 -5.10 11.51 1.94
C LEU A 90 -5.20 10.13 1.30
N LEU A 91 -5.58 9.10 2.06
CA LEU A 91 -5.74 7.75 1.52
C LEU A 91 -6.66 7.75 0.29
N GLY A 92 -7.75 8.53 0.31
CA GLY A 92 -8.63 8.70 -0.84
C GLY A 92 -7.95 9.26 -2.10
N GLN A 93 -6.88 10.05 -1.95
CA GLN A 93 -6.07 10.60 -3.05
C GLN A 93 -5.04 9.60 -3.59
N TYR A 94 -4.61 8.65 -2.76
CA TYR A 94 -3.63 7.63 -3.13
C TYR A 94 -4.27 6.29 -3.51
N ARG A 95 -5.58 6.10 -3.35
CA ARG A 95 -6.27 4.91 -3.83
C ARG A 95 -6.23 4.85 -5.35
N ILE A 96 -5.76 3.72 -5.86
CA ILE A 96 -5.82 3.39 -7.28
C ILE A 96 -7.25 2.95 -7.56
N ARG A 97 -7.92 3.65 -8.48
CA ARG A 97 -9.27 3.26 -8.89
C ARG A 97 -9.19 2.09 -9.85
N PRO A 98 -10.20 1.20 -9.89
CA PRO A 98 -10.23 0.09 -10.86
C PRO A 98 -10.12 0.56 -12.32
N GLU A 99 -10.58 1.78 -12.61
CA GLU A 99 -10.51 2.44 -13.91
C GLU A 99 -9.08 2.81 -14.35
N ASP A 100 -8.14 3.01 -13.42
CA ASP A 100 -6.73 3.29 -13.71
C ASP A 100 -5.89 2.02 -13.98
N GLY A 101 -6.46 0.83 -13.71
CA GLY A 101 -5.76 -0.46 -13.76
C GLY A 101 -6.11 -1.36 -14.94
N ALA A 102 -7.07 -0.97 -15.78
CA ALA A 102 -7.32 -1.68 -17.03
C ALA A 102 -6.27 -1.22 -18.05
N PRO A 103 -5.49 -2.11 -18.71
CA PRO A 103 -5.03 -1.73 -20.03
C PRO A 103 -6.30 -1.38 -20.80
N ALA A 104 -6.31 -0.23 -21.48
CA ALA A 104 -7.28 -0.02 -22.54
C ALA A 104 -7.23 -1.31 -23.36
N ALA A 105 -8.30 -2.12 -23.30
CA ALA A 105 -8.49 -3.18 -24.25
C ALA A 105 -8.66 -2.40 -25.55
N GLU A 106 -7.53 -2.15 -26.21
CA GLU A 106 -7.49 -1.70 -27.58
C GLU A 106 -8.31 -2.77 -28.29
N GLN A 107 -9.55 -2.39 -28.63
CA GLN A 107 -10.41 -3.15 -29.50
C GLN A 107 -9.62 -3.22 -30.80
N VAL A 108 -8.82 -4.27 -30.95
CA VAL A 108 -8.46 -4.79 -32.27
C VAL A 108 -9.77 -5.32 -32.82
N ASP A 109 -10.55 -4.37 -33.36
CA ASP A 109 -11.68 -4.64 -34.20
C ASP A 109 -11.11 -5.44 -35.37
N ASP A 110 -11.53 -6.70 -35.38
CA ASP A 110 -11.33 -7.70 -36.40
C ASP A 110 -11.82 -7.09 -37.72
N LEU A 111 -10.96 -6.37 -38.44
CA LEU A 111 -11.21 -5.97 -39.82
C LEU A 111 -11.05 -7.23 -40.68
N ARG A 112 -12.01 -8.13 -40.52
CA ARG A 112 -12.30 -9.19 -41.45
C ARG A 112 -13.31 -8.67 -42.45
N GLU A 113 -13.02 -9.05 -43.68
CA GLU A 113 -13.88 -9.13 -44.85
C GLU A 113 -13.79 -7.96 -45.85
N PRO A 114 -14.01 -8.23 -47.16
CA PRO A 114 -13.92 -9.49 -47.91
C PRO A 114 -12.82 -9.49 -49.00
#